data_AF-A0A7W1FKW0-F1
#
_entry.id   AF-A0A7W1FKW0-F1
#
_cell.length_a   1.000
_cell.length_b   1.000
_cell.length_c   1.000
_cell.angle_alpha   90.00
_cell.angle_beta   90.00
_cell.angle_gamma   90.00
#
_symmetry.space_group_name_H-M   'P 1'
#
loop_
_entity.id
_entity.type
_entity.pdbx_description
1 polymer ?
#
loop_
_entity_poly.entity_id
_entity_poly.type
_entity_poly.pdbx_seq_one_letter_code
_entity_poly.pdbx_strand_id
1 'polypeptide(L)'
;MATLTLYYGTNRAHTGSDRWNPTGYGARFSSDGAENLRFGRIGMSADSKKLTSYLTKKRKVLGEGDGEGLGDWLAQQPMSIAAYRESIDPTVADAHQPNAVFGSAALFAALKGHMDKGADVLIYIHGFNVAWNEAVGAALALQEQLNHHGEQPVVVVLFSWPSDGKSMPFTSYRSDRTDAKASGYAVGRALLKFRDFLMLLRSQVANSEAKPCNQEIHLLCHSMGNYVLQNALARIAEFSPGTLPRMLTNVFLCAADVDDDVLEPGEPLGRLDELTQAINVYTNRGDNALRISDFTKGNPDRLGSAGRHVRSRCIPRCYRSTARRSSVDWSSTAII
;
A
#
# COMPACT_ATOMS: atom_id res chain seq x y z
N MET A 1 -5.01 -21.99 17.51
CA MET A 1 -4.30 -21.40 16.37
C MET A 1 -5.29 -20.55 15.60
N ALA A 2 -4.97 -19.28 15.36
CA ALA A 2 -5.70 -18.40 14.47
C ALA A 2 -5.17 -18.58 13.04
N THR A 3 -6.06 -18.60 12.06
CA THR A 3 -5.68 -18.66 10.64
C THR A 3 -5.76 -17.25 10.07
N LEU A 4 -4.62 -16.70 9.67
CA LEU A 4 -4.51 -15.36 9.11
C LEU A 4 -4.33 -15.47 7.59
N THR A 5 -5.04 -14.60 6.87
CA THR A 5 -4.90 -14.47 5.41
C THR A 5 -4.54 -13.04 5.08
N LEU A 6 -3.53 -12.86 4.22
CA LEU A 6 -3.14 -11.57 3.65
C LEU A 6 -3.13 -11.67 2.13
N TYR A 7 -3.71 -10.70 1.44
CA TYR A 7 -3.56 -10.56 -0.01
C TYR A 7 -2.40 -9.65 -0.34
N TYR A 8 -1.74 -9.87 -1.47
CA TYR A 8 -0.63 -9.03 -1.88
C TYR A 8 -0.55 -8.78 -3.38
N GLY A 9 0.07 -7.66 -3.73
CA GLY A 9 0.73 -7.40 -4.99
C GLY A 9 2.22 -7.12 -4.75
N THR A 10 3.09 -7.55 -5.65
CA THR A 10 4.53 -7.26 -5.53
C THR A 10 5.20 -7.25 -6.90
N ASN A 11 6.26 -6.46 -7.03
CA ASN A 11 7.20 -6.50 -8.14
C ASN A 11 8.60 -7.01 -7.71
N ARG A 12 8.70 -7.57 -6.51
CA ARG A 12 9.92 -8.22 -6.02
C ARG A 12 10.20 -9.52 -6.77
N ALA A 13 11.47 -9.90 -6.86
CA ALA A 13 11.91 -11.21 -7.30
C ALA A 13 11.45 -12.27 -6.30
N HIS A 14 10.81 -13.32 -6.79
CA HIS A 14 10.51 -14.48 -5.97
C HIS A 14 11.76 -15.29 -5.63
N THR A 15 11.70 -16.01 -4.53
CA THR A 15 12.69 -17.02 -4.15
C THR A 15 12.09 -18.43 -4.23
N GLY A 16 12.95 -19.43 -4.38
CA GLY A 16 12.53 -20.83 -4.60
C GLY A 16 12.41 -21.17 -6.09
N SER A 17 12.15 -22.45 -6.39
CA SER A 17 12.08 -22.97 -7.75
C SER A 17 10.71 -22.82 -8.41
N ASP A 18 9.63 -22.73 -7.62
CA ASP A 18 8.27 -22.55 -8.12
C ASP A 18 7.81 -21.10 -7.90
N ARG A 19 7.68 -20.36 -9.00
CA ARG A 19 7.23 -18.96 -8.96
C ARG A 19 5.78 -18.79 -8.47
N TRP A 20 4.96 -19.85 -8.56
CA TRP A 20 3.56 -19.84 -8.14
C TRP A 20 3.38 -20.25 -6.68
N ASN A 21 4.35 -20.97 -6.12
CA ASN A 21 4.43 -21.32 -4.69
C ASN A 21 5.83 -20.95 -4.16
N PRO A 22 6.20 -19.65 -4.17
CA PRO A 22 7.54 -19.24 -3.82
C PRO A 22 7.80 -19.41 -2.32
N THR A 23 9.07 -19.55 -1.95
CA THR A 23 9.46 -19.59 -0.53
C THR A 23 9.48 -18.20 0.12
N GLY A 24 9.42 -17.15 -0.70
CA GLY A 24 9.51 -15.75 -0.28
C GLY A 24 9.75 -14.82 -1.46
N TYR A 25 10.02 -13.55 -1.15
CA TYR A 25 10.45 -12.55 -2.12
C TYR A 25 11.70 -11.81 -1.62
N GLY A 26 12.63 -11.55 -2.53
CA GLY A 26 13.90 -10.90 -2.24
C GLY A 26 13.85 -9.37 -2.27
N ALA A 27 15.04 -8.78 -2.24
CA ALA A 27 15.26 -7.33 -2.26
C ALA A 27 15.53 -6.77 -3.67
N ARG A 28 15.27 -7.53 -4.73
CA ARG A 28 15.46 -7.07 -6.12
C ARG A 28 14.14 -7.10 -6.87
N PHE A 29 14.06 -6.40 -7.98
CA PHE A 29 12.97 -6.56 -8.94
C PHE A 29 12.92 -7.97 -9.52
N SER A 30 11.71 -8.38 -9.90
CA SER A 30 11.50 -9.57 -10.72
C SER A 30 12.38 -9.56 -11.97
N SER A 31 12.86 -10.74 -12.36
CA SER A 31 13.56 -10.96 -13.63
C SER A 31 12.71 -10.62 -14.85
N ASP A 32 11.38 -10.58 -14.67
CA ASP A 32 10.43 -10.18 -15.72
C ASP A 32 10.34 -8.66 -15.90
N GLY A 33 11.09 -7.87 -15.11
CA GLY A 33 11.10 -6.41 -15.15
C GLY A 33 10.50 -5.75 -13.90
N ALA A 34 10.88 -4.48 -13.68
CA ALA A 34 10.50 -3.71 -12.49
C ALA A 34 9.00 -3.33 -12.43
N GLU A 35 8.35 -3.27 -13.59
CA GLU A 35 6.89 -3.05 -13.70
C GLU A 35 6.08 -4.34 -13.63
N ASN A 36 6.73 -5.52 -13.64
CA ASN A 36 5.98 -6.76 -13.61
C ASN A 36 5.36 -6.97 -12.23
N LEU A 37 4.06 -7.29 -12.24
CA LEU A 37 3.25 -7.46 -11.05
C LEU A 37 3.00 -8.94 -10.83
N ARG A 38 3.11 -9.35 -9.57
CA ARG A 38 2.62 -10.64 -9.12
C ARG A 38 1.62 -10.42 -8.01
N PHE A 39 0.47 -11.05 -8.15
CA PHE A 39 -0.58 -11.02 -7.15
C PHE A 39 -0.71 -12.38 -6.48
N GLY A 40 -1.14 -12.40 -5.22
CA GLY A 40 -1.32 -13.65 -4.52
C GLY A 40 -1.95 -13.48 -3.16
N ARG A 41 -1.86 -14.57 -2.39
CA ARG A 41 -2.25 -14.63 -0.99
C ARG A 41 -1.19 -15.32 -0.15
N ILE A 42 -1.20 -14.97 1.12
CA ILE A 42 -0.39 -15.57 2.16
C ILE A 42 -1.34 -16.20 3.17
N GLY A 43 -1.06 -17.44 3.57
CA GLY A 43 -1.70 -18.10 4.69
C GLY A 43 -0.71 -18.27 5.84
N MET A 44 -1.11 -17.89 7.05
CA MET A 44 -0.30 -18.00 8.26
C MET A 44 -1.12 -18.61 9.39
N SER A 45 -0.51 -19.49 10.18
CA SER A 45 -1.10 -20.05 11.39
C SER A 45 -0.38 -19.47 12.60
N ALA A 46 -1.10 -18.75 13.45
CA ALA A 46 -0.53 -18.01 14.57
C ALA A 46 -1.14 -18.45 15.92
N ASP A 47 -0.38 -18.33 17.00
CA ASP A 47 -0.91 -18.61 18.35
C ASP A 47 -1.94 -17.53 18.76
N SER A 48 -3.17 -17.96 19.04
CA SER A 48 -4.30 -17.06 19.31
C SER A 48 -4.12 -16.27 20.61
N LYS A 49 -3.47 -16.87 21.62
CA LYS A 49 -3.24 -16.20 22.91
C LYS A 49 -2.20 -15.11 22.76
N LYS A 50 -1.11 -15.39 22.04
CA LYS A 50 -0.06 -14.42 21.75
C LYS A 50 -0.56 -13.28 20.88
N LEU A 51 -1.33 -13.58 19.83
CA LEU A 51 -2.02 -12.57 19.01
C LEU A 51 -2.86 -11.62 19.90
N THR A 52 -3.77 -12.19 20.71
CA THR A 52 -4.62 -11.42 21.63
C THR A 52 -3.79 -10.57 22.59
N SER A 53 -2.67 -11.10 23.09
CA SER A 53 -1.80 -10.36 24.03
C SER A 53 -1.21 -9.08 23.44
N TYR A 54 -0.95 -9.03 22.13
CA TYR A 54 -0.50 -7.81 21.46
C TYR A 54 -1.68 -6.88 21.15
N LEU A 55 -2.82 -7.42 20.72
CA LEU A 55 -4.02 -6.65 20.43
C LEU A 55 -4.55 -5.92 21.68
N THR A 56 -4.49 -6.54 22.85
CA THR A 56 -5.01 -5.97 24.10
C THR A 56 -3.94 -5.27 24.95
N LYS A 57 -2.73 -5.06 24.41
CA LYS A 57 -1.63 -4.47 25.18
C LYS A 57 -1.87 -2.99 25.40
N LYS A 58 -2.00 -2.58 26.66
CA LYS A 58 -2.21 -1.17 27.02
C LYS A 58 -0.90 -0.38 26.91
N ARG A 59 -0.86 0.61 26.01
CA ARG A 59 0.24 1.58 25.86
C ARG A 59 -0.19 2.91 26.47
N LYS A 60 0.68 3.51 27.29
CA LYS A 60 0.38 4.72 28.08
C LYS A 60 -0.17 5.90 27.27
N VAL A 61 0.21 6.02 26.00
CA VAL A 61 -0.11 7.18 25.14
C VAL A 61 -0.96 6.82 23.92
N LEU A 62 -0.81 5.60 23.40
CA LEU A 62 -1.41 5.18 22.12
C LEU A 62 -2.70 4.38 22.28
N GLY A 63 -3.12 4.09 23.52
CA GLY A 63 -4.32 3.30 23.79
C GLY A 63 -4.02 1.81 23.85
N GLU A 64 -4.96 1.00 23.40
CA GLU A 64 -4.87 -0.46 23.40
C GLU A 64 -4.38 -0.96 22.04
N GLY A 65 -3.34 -1.80 22.07
CA GLY A 65 -2.69 -2.35 20.89
C GLY A 65 -1.17 -2.13 20.90
N ASP A 66 -0.44 -3.09 20.37
CA ASP A 66 1.00 -3.01 20.11
C ASP A 66 1.29 -3.49 18.69
N GLY A 67 0.93 -2.67 17.71
CA GLY A 67 1.05 -3.00 16.28
C GLY A 67 2.48 -3.25 15.83
N GLU A 68 3.45 -2.49 16.35
CA GLU A 68 4.90 -2.72 16.18
C GLU A 68 5.29 -4.13 16.61
N GLY A 69 5.08 -4.45 17.90
CA GLY A 69 5.45 -5.74 18.45
C GLY A 69 4.70 -6.91 17.81
N LEU A 70 3.44 -6.69 17.40
CA LEU A 70 2.65 -7.66 16.67
C LEU A 70 3.26 -7.94 15.29
N GLY A 71 3.60 -6.88 14.55
CA GLY A 71 4.21 -6.99 13.23
C GLY A 71 5.55 -7.70 13.25
N ASP A 72 6.42 -7.34 14.19
CA ASP A 72 7.74 -7.97 14.38
C ASP A 72 7.61 -9.46 14.72
N TRP A 73 6.64 -9.81 15.55
CA TRP A 73 6.39 -11.21 15.89
C TRP A 73 5.80 -11.99 14.70
N LEU A 74 4.84 -11.42 13.97
CA LEU A 74 4.23 -12.03 12.80
C LEU A 74 5.24 -12.23 11.66
N ALA A 75 6.18 -11.30 11.48
CA ALA A 75 7.27 -11.41 10.50
C ALA A 75 8.17 -12.64 10.70
N GLN A 76 8.20 -13.18 11.92
CA GLN A 76 8.97 -14.38 12.28
C GLN A 76 8.18 -15.68 12.15
N GLN A 77 6.87 -15.62 11.87
CA GLN A 77 6.03 -16.81 11.81
C GLN A 77 6.16 -17.53 10.45
N PRO A 78 6.04 -18.86 10.42
CA PRO A 78 5.95 -19.60 9.17
C PRO A 78 4.75 -19.15 8.34
N MET A 79 4.96 -18.97 7.04
CA MET A 79 3.92 -18.57 6.10
C MET A 79 3.91 -19.47 4.87
N SER A 80 2.73 -19.65 4.30
CA SER A 80 2.52 -20.26 2.99
C SER A 80 2.22 -19.15 1.98
N ILE A 81 2.90 -19.15 0.84
CA ILE A 81 2.73 -18.12 -0.19
C ILE A 81 2.21 -18.80 -1.45
N ALA A 82 1.07 -18.32 -1.96
CA ALA A 82 0.50 -18.77 -3.22
C ALA A 82 0.30 -17.56 -4.12
N ALA A 83 1.03 -17.49 -5.22
CA ALA A 83 0.82 -16.49 -6.26
C ALA A 83 -0.25 -16.98 -7.24
N TYR A 84 -1.14 -16.08 -7.65
CA TYR A 84 -2.12 -16.36 -8.69
C TYR A 84 -1.39 -16.61 -10.00
N ARG A 85 -1.74 -17.72 -10.66
CA ARG A 85 -1.14 -18.10 -11.94
C ARG A 85 -1.45 -17.06 -12.99
N GLU A 86 -0.44 -16.77 -13.81
CA GLU A 86 -0.56 -15.90 -14.96
C GLU A 86 -0.06 -16.60 -16.23
N SER A 87 -0.78 -16.35 -17.31
CA SER A 87 -0.42 -16.73 -18.66
C SER A 87 -0.76 -15.55 -19.54
N ILE A 88 0.26 -14.73 -19.81
CA ILE A 88 0.15 -13.48 -20.55
C ILE A 88 1.34 -13.37 -21.51
N ASP A 89 1.12 -12.71 -22.65
CA ASP A 89 2.17 -12.25 -23.55
C ASP A 89 2.52 -10.80 -23.19
N PRO A 90 3.73 -10.52 -22.68
CA PRO A 90 4.12 -9.17 -22.29
C PRO A 90 4.23 -8.19 -23.47
N THR A 91 4.22 -8.68 -24.71
CA THR A 91 4.30 -7.86 -25.92
C THR A 91 2.94 -7.42 -26.46
N VAL A 92 1.85 -7.95 -25.91
CA VAL A 92 0.49 -7.68 -26.36
C VAL A 92 -0.29 -6.95 -25.26
N ALA A 93 -1.05 -5.91 -25.62
CA ALA A 93 -1.87 -5.17 -24.67
C ALA A 93 -2.92 -6.08 -24.02
N ASP A 94 -3.14 -5.97 -22.70
CA ASP A 94 -4.01 -6.85 -21.91
C ASP A 94 -5.41 -7.05 -22.55
N ALA A 95 -6.01 -5.98 -23.10
CA ALA A 95 -7.33 -6.01 -23.72
C ALA A 95 -7.41 -6.85 -25.00
N HIS A 96 -6.27 -7.10 -25.66
CA HIS A 96 -6.18 -7.76 -26.97
C HIS A 96 -5.54 -9.16 -26.87
N GLN A 97 -5.27 -9.66 -25.66
CA GLN A 97 -4.66 -10.97 -25.47
C GLN A 97 -5.71 -12.09 -25.45
N PRO A 98 -5.75 -12.98 -26.46
CA PRO A 98 -6.67 -14.12 -26.45
C PRO A 98 -6.24 -15.13 -25.37
N ASN A 99 -7.20 -15.65 -24.61
CA ASN A 99 -7.00 -16.69 -23.59
C ASN A 99 -6.01 -16.31 -22.46
N ALA A 100 -5.80 -15.02 -22.22
CA ALA A 100 -4.95 -14.57 -21.13
C ALA A 100 -5.52 -14.95 -19.76
N VAL A 101 -4.64 -15.42 -18.88
CA VAL A 101 -4.95 -15.66 -17.46
C VAL A 101 -4.25 -14.57 -16.65
N PHE A 102 -5.04 -13.69 -16.03
CA PHE A 102 -4.54 -12.58 -15.23
C PHE A 102 -4.64 -12.87 -13.73
N GLY A 103 -3.53 -12.73 -13.02
CA GLY A 103 -3.46 -12.92 -11.57
C GLY A 103 -4.18 -11.78 -10.85
N SER A 104 -4.17 -10.58 -11.45
CA SER A 104 -4.99 -9.44 -11.03
C SER A 104 -6.49 -9.77 -11.01
N ALA A 105 -7.02 -10.43 -12.05
CA ALA A 105 -8.43 -10.81 -12.09
C ALA A 105 -8.79 -11.79 -10.95
N ALA A 106 -7.91 -12.75 -10.66
CA ALA A 106 -8.09 -13.69 -9.55
C ALA A 106 -8.06 -12.98 -8.17
N LEU A 107 -7.13 -12.04 -7.98
CA LEU A 107 -7.08 -11.21 -6.77
C LEU A 107 -8.36 -10.38 -6.63
N PHE A 108 -8.76 -9.65 -7.67
CA PHE A 108 -9.93 -8.77 -7.61
C PHE A 108 -11.23 -9.55 -7.38
N ALA A 109 -11.37 -10.74 -7.96
CA ALA A 109 -12.49 -11.63 -7.66
C ALA A 109 -12.50 -12.09 -6.18
N ALA A 110 -11.33 -12.42 -5.62
CA ALA A 110 -11.23 -12.78 -4.21
C ALA A 110 -11.59 -11.62 -3.28
N LEU A 111 -11.11 -10.40 -3.58
CA LEU A 111 -11.45 -9.19 -2.82
C LEU A 111 -12.93 -8.84 -2.94
N LYS A 112 -13.51 -8.94 -4.15
CA LYS A 112 -14.96 -8.78 -4.33
C LYS A 112 -15.75 -9.74 -3.45
N GLY A 113 -15.31 -10.99 -3.31
CA GLY A 113 -15.95 -11.97 -2.43
C GLY A 113 -15.93 -11.60 -0.94
N HIS A 114 -14.94 -10.83 -0.47
CA HIS A 114 -14.92 -10.25 0.88
C HIS A 114 -15.82 -9.03 0.96
N MET A 115 -15.78 -8.16 -0.05
CA MET A 115 -16.65 -6.96 -0.11
C MET A 115 -18.14 -7.33 -0.19
N ASP A 116 -18.51 -8.37 -0.92
CA ASP A 116 -19.89 -8.87 -0.97
C ASP A 116 -20.38 -9.39 0.41
N LYS A 117 -19.45 -9.72 1.32
CA LYS A 117 -19.74 -10.11 2.71
C LYS A 117 -19.69 -8.93 3.69
N GLY A 118 -19.52 -7.72 3.18
CA GLY A 118 -19.52 -6.49 3.97
C GLY A 118 -18.16 -6.11 4.54
N ALA A 119 -17.04 -6.48 3.89
CA ALA A 119 -15.72 -6.00 4.28
C ALA A 119 -15.23 -4.85 3.39
N ASP A 120 -14.61 -3.85 3.99
CA ASP A 120 -13.85 -2.84 3.26
C ASP A 120 -12.47 -3.37 2.87
N VAL A 121 -11.83 -2.73 1.89
CA VAL A 121 -10.47 -3.07 1.45
C VAL A 121 -9.52 -1.92 1.75
N LEU A 122 -8.40 -2.22 2.40
CA LEU A 122 -7.31 -1.27 2.61
C LEU A 122 -6.06 -1.73 1.86
N ILE A 123 -5.66 -1.00 0.83
CA ILE A 123 -4.39 -1.20 0.14
C ILE A 123 -3.29 -0.55 0.98
N TYR A 124 -2.25 -1.31 1.33
CA TYR A 124 -1.13 -0.84 2.14
C TYR A 124 0.18 -0.86 1.36
N ILE A 125 0.86 0.29 1.26
CA ILE A 125 2.19 0.44 0.66
C ILE A 125 3.20 0.78 1.75
N HIS A 126 4.17 -0.12 1.98
CA HIS A 126 5.20 0.06 3.00
C HIS A 126 6.27 1.10 2.62
N GLY A 127 7.08 1.50 3.61
CA GLY A 127 8.16 2.49 3.48
C GLY A 127 9.52 1.90 3.06
N PHE A 128 10.57 2.65 3.37
CA PHE A 128 12.00 2.37 3.07
C PHE A 128 12.59 1.24 3.94
N ASN A 129 13.56 0.48 3.40
CA ASN A 129 14.33 -0.55 4.13
C ASN A 129 13.46 -1.60 4.84
N VAL A 130 12.42 -2.10 4.16
CA VAL A 130 11.53 -3.15 4.67
C VAL A 130 11.75 -4.46 3.91
N ALA A 131 12.09 -5.54 4.62
CA ALA A 131 12.16 -6.88 4.03
C ALA A 131 10.76 -7.46 3.75
N TRP A 132 10.66 -8.47 2.89
CA TRP A 132 9.37 -9.11 2.57
C TRP A 132 8.60 -9.57 3.81
N ASN A 133 9.25 -10.30 4.72
CA ASN A 133 8.59 -10.80 5.92
C ASN A 133 8.13 -9.68 6.86
N GLU A 134 8.90 -8.59 6.96
CA GLU A 134 8.56 -7.42 7.77
C GLU A 134 7.35 -6.69 7.18
N ALA A 135 7.29 -6.55 5.85
CA ALA A 135 6.15 -5.97 5.16
C ALA A 135 4.87 -6.82 5.37
N VAL A 136 4.99 -8.15 5.31
CA VAL A 136 3.90 -9.10 5.58
C VAL A 136 3.44 -9.00 7.04
N GLY A 137 4.38 -9.00 7.98
CA GLY A 137 4.10 -8.88 9.41
C GLY A 137 3.36 -7.58 9.73
N ALA A 138 3.85 -6.44 9.21
CA ALA A 138 3.20 -5.15 9.37
C ALA A 138 1.79 -5.11 8.76
N ALA A 139 1.60 -5.66 7.56
CA ALA A 139 0.28 -5.67 6.91
C ALA A 139 -0.74 -6.55 7.65
N LEU A 140 -0.31 -7.71 8.14
CA LEU A 140 -1.16 -8.56 8.99
C LEU A 140 -1.47 -7.89 10.32
N ALA A 141 -0.47 -7.30 10.98
CA ALA A 141 -0.70 -6.56 12.22
C ALA A 141 -1.71 -5.42 12.02
N LEU A 142 -1.64 -4.71 10.88
CA LEU A 142 -2.57 -3.64 10.54
C LEU A 142 -3.99 -4.19 10.40
N GLN A 143 -4.16 -5.30 9.68
CA GLN A 143 -5.46 -5.95 9.52
C GLN A 143 -6.05 -6.39 10.86
N GLU A 144 -5.26 -7.05 11.71
CA GLU A 144 -5.73 -7.56 12.99
C GLU A 144 -6.07 -6.43 13.96
N GLN A 145 -5.29 -5.34 13.98
CA GLN A 145 -5.58 -4.18 14.82
C GLN A 145 -6.85 -3.44 14.37
N LEU A 146 -7.04 -3.26 13.06
CA LEU A 146 -8.26 -2.65 12.51
C LEU A 146 -9.49 -3.51 12.82
N ASN A 147 -9.39 -4.83 12.72
CA ASN A 147 -10.51 -5.74 12.96
C ASN A 147 -10.76 -6.04 14.45
N HIS A 148 -9.79 -5.76 15.33
CA HIS A 148 -9.97 -5.87 16.79
C HIS A 148 -10.83 -4.72 17.34
N HIS A 149 -10.66 -3.51 16.78
CA HIS A 149 -11.36 -2.30 17.24
C HIS A 149 -12.51 -1.86 16.33
N GLY A 150 -12.52 -2.29 15.06
CA GLY A 150 -13.46 -1.85 14.04
C GLY A 150 -14.78 -2.62 14.05
N GLU A 151 -15.88 -1.89 13.91
CA GLU A 151 -17.21 -2.48 13.67
C GLU A 151 -17.34 -3.02 12.23
N GLN A 152 -16.58 -2.43 11.31
CA GLN A 152 -16.56 -2.73 9.89
C GLN A 152 -15.34 -3.62 9.58
N PRO A 153 -15.53 -4.87 9.11
CA PRO A 153 -14.42 -5.74 8.74
C PRO A 153 -13.56 -5.12 7.64
N VAL A 154 -12.25 -5.21 7.77
CA VAL A 154 -11.28 -4.73 6.78
C VAL A 154 -10.38 -5.87 6.31
N VAL A 155 -10.20 -5.97 4.99
CA VAL A 155 -9.19 -6.81 4.36
C VAL A 155 -8.03 -5.94 3.89
N VAL A 156 -6.83 -6.22 4.40
CA VAL A 156 -5.62 -5.51 3.98
C VAL A 156 -5.00 -6.20 2.76
N VAL A 157 -4.62 -5.39 1.76
CA VAL A 157 -3.86 -5.81 0.58
C VAL A 157 -2.49 -5.15 0.62
N LEU A 158 -1.45 -5.94 0.85
CA LEU A 158 -0.08 -5.44 0.84
C LEU A 158 0.42 -5.23 -0.59
N PHE A 159 0.86 -4.02 -0.93
CA PHE A 159 1.79 -3.83 -2.02
C PHE A 159 3.22 -3.80 -1.49
N SER A 160 4.02 -4.81 -1.87
CA SER A 160 5.42 -4.90 -1.44
C SER A 160 6.38 -4.63 -2.60
N TRP A 161 7.28 -3.68 -2.43
CA TRP A 161 8.29 -3.26 -3.41
C TRP A 161 9.71 -3.49 -2.87
N PRO A 162 10.75 -3.67 -3.70
CA PRO A 162 12.09 -4.06 -3.26
C PRO A 162 12.85 -2.93 -2.53
N SER A 163 12.38 -2.52 -1.36
CA SER A 163 13.14 -1.64 -0.46
C SER A 163 14.25 -2.46 0.21
N ASP A 164 15.51 -2.10 0.00
CA ASP A 164 16.71 -2.81 0.43
C ASP A 164 16.74 -2.90 1.96
N GLY A 165 16.40 -4.04 2.55
CA GLY A 165 16.38 -4.23 4.01
C GLY A 165 17.75 -4.30 4.70
N LYS A 166 18.86 -4.05 3.98
CA LYS A 166 20.24 -4.13 4.49
C LYS A 166 21.21 -3.33 3.61
N SER A 167 21.56 -2.08 3.97
CA SER A 167 22.82 -1.40 3.59
C SER A 167 22.96 0.02 4.19
N MET A 168 24.19 0.56 4.20
CA MET A 168 24.58 1.87 4.77
C MET A 168 23.59 3.01 4.42
N PRO A 169 23.16 3.84 5.39
CA PRO A 169 21.95 4.67 5.28
C PRO A 169 21.83 5.54 4.03
N PHE A 170 22.94 6.11 3.55
CA PHE A 170 22.90 7.06 2.43
C PHE A 170 22.87 6.40 1.05
N THR A 171 23.52 5.24 0.88
CA THR A 171 23.53 4.51 -0.40
C THR A 171 22.25 3.71 -0.58
N SER A 172 21.77 3.06 0.49
CA SER A 172 20.48 2.37 0.48
C SER A 172 19.33 3.34 0.20
N TYR A 173 19.31 4.53 0.80
CA TYR A 173 18.26 5.52 0.53
C TYR A 173 18.17 5.95 -0.94
N ARG A 174 19.30 6.13 -1.64
CA ARG A 174 19.31 6.47 -3.07
C ARG A 174 18.88 5.29 -3.96
N SER A 175 19.30 4.09 -3.59
CA SER A 175 18.90 2.83 -4.23
C SER A 175 17.38 2.67 -4.13
N ASP A 176 16.85 2.70 -2.90
CA ASP A 176 15.44 2.56 -2.62
C ASP A 176 14.59 3.66 -3.25
N ARG A 177 15.07 4.90 -3.34
CA ARG A 177 14.30 5.95 -4.04
C ARG A 177 14.21 5.67 -5.54
N THR A 178 15.23 5.10 -6.15
CA THR A 178 15.21 4.65 -7.55
C THR A 178 14.23 3.48 -7.72
N ASP A 179 14.28 2.53 -6.79
CA ASP A 179 13.41 1.37 -6.80
C ASP A 179 11.95 1.72 -6.49
N ALA A 180 11.72 2.69 -5.62
CA ALA A 180 10.41 3.24 -5.31
C ALA A 180 9.80 3.94 -6.54
N LYS A 181 10.61 4.68 -7.31
CA LYS A 181 10.16 5.28 -8.57
C LYS A 181 9.73 4.20 -9.57
N ALA A 182 10.56 3.19 -9.81
CA ALA A 182 10.23 2.10 -10.73
C ALA A 182 9.02 1.28 -10.24
N SER A 183 8.89 1.09 -8.93
CA SER A 183 7.75 0.43 -8.30
C SER A 183 6.47 1.27 -8.37
N GLY A 184 6.59 2.59 -8.44
CA GLY A 184 5.46 3.47 -8.73
C GLY A 184 4.78 3.10 -10.05
N TYR A 185 5.55 2.76 -11.08
CA TYR A 185 4.96 2.33 -12.36
C TYR A 185 4.22 0.99 -12.24
N ALA A 186 4.73 0.06 -11.43
CA ALA A 186 4.03 -1.19 -11.12
C ALA A 186 2.71 -0.92 -10.37
N VAL A 187 2.71 -0.04 -9.34
CA VAL A 187 1.49 0.38 -8.63
C VAL A 187 0.51 1.07 -9.58
N GLY A 188 1.00 1.96 -10.45
CA GLY A 188 0.18 2.63 -11.46
C GLY A 188 -0.51 1.62 -12.38
N ARG A 189 0.22 0.62 -12.86
CA ARG A 189 -0.34 -0.49 -13.66
C ARG A 189 -1.36 -1.31 -12.87
N ALA A 190 -1.13 -1.58 -11.58
CA ALA A 190 -2.10 -2.28 -10.74
C ALA A 190 -3.40 -1.48 -10.58
N LEU A 191 -3.30 -0.16 -10.39
CA LEU A 191 -4.46 0.74 -10.29
C LEU A 191 -5.20 0.89 -11.63
N LEU A 192 -4.51 0.87 -12.76
CA LEU A 192 -5.13 0.84 -14.09
C LEU A 192 -5.89 -0.48 -14.33
N LYS A 193 -5.30 -1.63 -13.97
CA LYS A 193 -6.00 -2.92 -14.01
C LYS A 193 -7.24 -2.91 -13.10
N PHE A 194 -7.12 -2.29 -11.94
CA PHE A 194 -8.22 -2.16 -10.99
C PHE A 194 -9.34 -1.26 -11.53
N ARG A 195 -9.00 -0.13 -12.15
CA ARG A 195 -9.95 0.73 -12.88
C ARG A 195 -10.74 -0.07 -13.91
N ASP A 196 -10.03 -0.83 -14.76
CA ASP A 196 -10.66 -1.59 -15.84
C ASP A 196 -11.60 -2.66 -15.30
N PHE A 197 -11.20 -3.32 -14.21
CA PHE A 197 -12.06 -4.26 -13.48
C PHE A 197 -13.31 -3.59 -12.93
N LEU A 198 -13.20 -2.42 -12.30
CA LEU A 198 -14.36 -1.66 -11.80
C LEU A 198 -15.29 -1.22 -12.94
N MET A 199 -14.74 -0.81 -14.08
CA MET A 199 -15.53 -0.45 -15.26
C MET A 199 -16.31 -1.66 -15.80
N LEU A 200 -15.66 -2.82 -15.88
CA LEU A 200 -16.31 -4.07 -16.25
C LEU A 200 -17.45 -4.42 -15.27
N LEU A 201 -17.18 -4.39 -13.96
CA LEU A 201 -18.21 -4.64 -12.95
C LEU A 201 -19.39 -3.68 -13.06
N ARG A 202 -19.14 -2.38 -13.23
CA ARG A 202 -20.21 -1.38 -13.41
C ARG A 202 -21.06 -1.68 -14.63
N SER A 203 -20.44 -2.11 -15.74
CA SER A 203 -21.18 -2.50 -16.94
C SER A 203 -22.03 -3.75 -16.72
N GLN A 204 -21.55 -4.73 -15.96
CA GLN A 204 -22.30 -5.95 -15.63
C GLN A 204 -23.47 -5.67 -14.68
N VAL A 205 -23.25 -4.84 -13.66
CA VAL A 205 -24.29 -4.38 -12.72
C VAL A 205 -25.35 -3.58 -13.47
N ALA A 206 -24.98 -2.66 -14.37
CA ALA A 206 -25.95 -1.90 -15.17
C ALA A 206 -26.82 -2.79 -16.08
N ASN A 207 -26.28 -3.94 -16.49
CA ASN A 207 -26.96 -4.92 -17.34
C ASN A 207 -27.60 -6.08 -16.54
N SER A 208 -27.60 -6.03 -15.21
CA SER A 208 -28.20 -7.05 -14.34
C SER A 208 -29.04 -6.42 -13.24
N GLU A 209 -29.81 -7.22 -12.50
CA GLU A 209 -30.51 -6.75 -11.29
C GLU A 209 -29.60 -6.74 -10.05
N ALA A 210 -28.30 -7.03 -10.21
CA ALA A 210 -27.37 -7.11 -9.09
C ALA A 210 -27.15 -5.73 -8.47
N LYS A 211 -27.22 -5.64 -7.14
CA LYS A 211 -26.92 -4.39 -6.42
C LYS A 211 -25.42 -4.27 -6.11
N PRO A 212 -24.83 -3.07 -6.18
CA PRO A 212 -23.49 -2.82 -5.65
C PRO A 212 -23.38 -3.18 -4.16
N CYS A 213 -22.23 -3.69 -3.72
CA CYS A 213 -22.02 -4.14 -2.34
C CYS A 213 -21.86 -3.00 -1.31
N ASN A 214 -21.82 -1.74 -1.75
CA ASN A 214 -21.65 -0.52 -0.93
C ASN A 214 -20.42 -0.50 -0.01
N GLN A 215 -19.42 -1.35 -0.26
CA GLN A 215 -18.17 -1.36 0.50
C GLN A 215 -17.13 -0.40 -0.09
N GLU A 216 -16.23 0.07 0.78
CA GLU A 216 -15.25 1.09 0.47
C GLU A 216 -13.86 0.52 0.22
N ILE A 217 -13.06 1.28 -0.54
CA ILE A 217 -11.69 0.93 -0.85
C ILE A 217 -10.81 2.12 -0.49
N HIS A 218 -9.78 1.84 0.31
CA HIS A 218 -8.88 2.82 0.84
C HIS A 218 -7.43 2.50 0.46
N LEU A 219 -6.56 3.50 0.56
CA LEU A 219 -5.13 3.38 0.32
C LEU A 219 -4.37 4.01 1.48
N LEU A 220 -3.40 3.31 2.04
CA LEU A 220 -2.45 3.83 3.03
C LEU A 220 -1.03 3.68 2.50
N CYS A 221 -0.31 4.79 2.53
CA CYS A 221 1.09 4.85 2.13
C CYS A 221 1.95 5.31 3.31
N HIS A 222 2.96 4.51 3.67
CA HIS A 222 3.90 4.87 4.73
C HIS A 222 5.20 5.45 4.16
N SER A 223 5.68 6.58 4.69
CA SER A 223 7.04 7.08 4.44
C SER A 223 7.34 7.14 2.93
N MET A 224 8.39 6.46 2.46
CA MET A 224 8.77 6.37 1.04
C MET A 224 7.73 5.67 0.14
N GLY A 225 6.77 4.94 0.70
CA GLY A 225 5.59 4.47 -0.02
C GLY A 225 4.74 5.61 -0.59
N ASN A 226 4.81 6.82 -0.03
CA ASN A 226 4.19 8.01 -0.62
C ASN A 226 4.91 8.46 -1.90
N TYR A 227 6.23 8.26 -1.98
CA TYR A 227 6.99 8.49 -3.20
C TYR A 227 6.71 7.43 -4.27
N VAL A 228 6.40 6.19 -3.87
CA VAL A 228 5.85 5.16 -4.78
C VAL A 228 4.51 5.65 -5.35
N LEU A 229 3.59 6.12 -4.50
CA LEU A 229 2.29 6.65 -4.94
C LEU A 229 2.43 7.85 -5.88
N GLN A 230 3.35 8.78 -5.59
CA GLN A 230 3.68 9.90 -6.47
C GLN A 230 4.00 9.43 -7.90
N ASN A 231 4.88 8.44 -8.04
CA ASN A 231 5.26 7.92 -9.36
C ASN A 231 4.16 7.05 -9.98
N ALA A 232 3.31 6.43 -9.16
CA ALA A 232 2.11 5.72 -9.63
C ALA A 232 1.08 6.67 -10.25
N LEU A 233 0.86 7.84 -9.64
CA LEU A 233 -0.09 8.83 -10.18
C LEU A 233 0.37 9.37 -11.54
N ALA A 234 1.67 9.65 -11.68
CA ALA A 234 2.27 10.03 -12.97
C ALA A 234 2.02 8.95 -14.04
N ARG A 235 2.22 7.67 -13.68
CA ARG A 235 1.95 6.55 -14.59
C ARG A 235 0.47 6.44 -14.95
N ILE A 236 -0.44 6.60 -14.00
CA ILE A 236 -1.89 6.54 -14.29
C ILE A 236 -2.28 7.66 -15.26
N ALA A 237 -1.76 8.87 -15.06
CA ALA A 237 -2.04 10.02 -15.92
C ALA A 237 -1.55 9.81 -17.36
N GLU A 238 -0.43 9.12 -17.56
CA GLU A 238 0.10 8.75 -18.88
C GLU A 238 -0.86 7.84 -19.67
N PHE A 239 -1.57 6.91 -19.00
CA PHE A 239 -2.48 5.94 -19.64
C PHE A 239 -3.97 6.20 -19.37
N SER A 240 -4.31 7.37 -18.84
CA SER A 240 -5.69 7.81 -18.59
C SER A 240 -5.86 9.24 -19.08
N PRO A 241 -5.99 9.48 -20.40
CA PRO A 241 -6.24 10.81 -20.92
C PRO A 241 -7.56 11.35 -20.36
N GLY A 242 -7.52 12.48 -19.66
CA GLY A 242 -8.68 13.13 -19.03
C GLY A 242 -8.70 13.04 -17.50
N THR A 243 -9.89 13.20 -16.91
CA THR A 243 -10.09 13.13 -15.45
C THR A 243 -9.93 11.71 -14.96
N LEU A 244 -9.20 11.54 -13.85
CA LEU A 244 -9.00 10.23 -13.26
C LEU A 244 -10.30 9.71 -12.63
N PRO A 245 -10.64 8.43 -12.80
CA PRO A 245 -11.85 7.87 -12.21
C PRO A 245 -11.69 7.79 -10.70
N ARG A 246 -12.72 8.25 -9.99
CA ARG A 246 -12.80 8.11 -8.53
C ARG A 246 -12.98 6.64 -8.17
N MET A 247 -11.95 6.06 -7.57
CA MET A 247 -11.88 4.63 -7.21
C MET A 247 -11.66 4.39 -5.72
N LEU A 248 -11.16 5.40 -4.99
CA LEU A 248 -10.82 5.31 -3.59
C LEU A 248 -11.74 6.21 -2.75
N THR A 249 -12.09 5.78 -1.54
CA THR A 249 -12.76 6.66 -0.57
C THR A 249 -11.73 7.47 0.19
N ASN A 250 -10.73 6.82 0.80
CA ASN A 250 -9.72 7.49 1.60
C ASN A 250 -8.32 7.14 1.10
N VAL A 251 -7.46 8.16 1.02
CA VAL A 251 -6.01 7.99 0.90
C VAL A 251 -5.37 8.53 2.18
N PHE A 252 -4.58 7.71 2.85
CA PHE A 252 -3.85 8.01 4.08
C PHE A 252 -2.36 8.17 3.75
N LEU A 253 -1.87 9.41 3.82
CA LEU A 253 -0.47 9.76 3.64
C LEU A 253 0.19 9.86 5.02
N CYS A 254 0.88 8.82 5.43
CA CYS A 254 1.42 8.70 6.78
C CYS A 254 2.94 8.85 6.77
N ALA A 255 3.45 9.79 7.59
CA ALA A 255 4.87 10.12 7.67
C ALA A 255 5.52 10.36 6.29
N ALA A 256 4.80 11.00 5.38
CA ALA A 256 5.11 10.99 3.95
C ALA A 256 6.49 11.60 3.59
N ASP A 257 7.33 10.81 2.92
CA ASP A 257 8.66 11.21 2.41
C ASP A 257 8.56 11.77 0.97
N VAL A 258 7.84 12.89 0.87
CA VAL A 258 7.61 13.67 -0.35
C VAL A 258 7.67 15.15 0.02
N ASP A 259 7.81 16.02 -0.98
CA ASP A 259 7.86 17.47 -0.77
C ASP A 259 6.53 17.97 -0.13
N ASP A 260 6.58 19.01 0.69
CA ASP A 260 5.44 19.53 1.46
C ASP A 260 4.35 20.24 0.62
N ASP A 261 4.69 20.61 -0.60
CA ASP A 261 3.81 21.17 -1.63
C ASP A 261 3.32 20.12 -2.64
N VAL A 262 3.65 18.83 -2.47
CA VAL A 262 3.35 17.77 -3.44
C VAL A 262 1.86 17.65 -3.85
N LEU A 263 0.94 18.14 -3.01
CA LEU A 263 -0.51 18.14 -3.23
C LEU A 263 -1.02 19.40 -3.95
N GLU A 264 -0.18 20.40 -4.22
CA GLU A 264 -0.57 21.61 -4.92
C GLU A 264 -0.89 21.34 -6.39
N PRO A 265 -1.74 22.15 -7.04
CA PRO A 265 -2.00 22.05 -8.46
C PRO A 265 -0.70 22.15 -9.28
N GLY A 266 -0.47 21.17 -10.16
CA GLY A 266 0.75 21.07 -10.97
C GLY A 266 1.85 20.23 -10.34
N GLU A 267 1.76 19.94 -9.04
CA GLU A 267 2.71 19.09 -8.34
C GLU A 267 2.38 17.60 -8.49
N PRO A 268 3.33 16.69 -8.21
CA PRO A 268 3.20 15.28 -8.55
C PRO A 268 2.00 14.52 -7.95
N LEU A 269 1.45 14.96 -6.81
CA LEU A 269 0.20 14.45 -6.22
C LEU A 269 -0.97 15.45 -6.34
N GLY A 270 -0.83 16.52 -7.12
CA GLY A 270 -1.82 17.59 -7.28
C GLY A 270 -3.15 17.18 -7.92
N ARG A 271 -3.24 15.96 -8.46
CA ARG A 271 -4.47 15.35 -9.01
C ARG A 271 -4.97 14.15 -8.19
N LEU A 272 -4.42 13.92 -7.00
CA LEU A 272 -4.78 12.78 -6.17
C LEU A 272 -6.26 12.82 -5.74
N ASP A 273 -6.83 14.01 -5.58
CA ASP A 273 -8.23 14.28 -5.25
C ASP A 273 -9.23 13.85 -6.34
N GLU A 274 -8.77 13.66 -7.57
CA GLU A 274 -9.56 13.05 -8.65
C GLU A 274 -9.78 11.54 -8.38
N LEU A 275 -8.77 10.85 -7.85
CA LEU A 275 -8.84 9.41 -7.55
C LEU A 275 -9.58 9.07 -6.25
N THR A 276 -9.58 9.98 -5.26
CA THR A 276 -10.06 9.70 -3.90
C THR A 276 -11.06 10.73 -3.36
N GLN A 277 -12.05 10.30 -2.56
CA GLN A 277 -13.00 11.21 -1.88
C GLN A 277 -12.35 12.08 -0.81
N ALA A 278 -11.39 11.53 -0.08
CA ALA A 278 -10.66 12.24 0.96
C ALA A 278 -9.17 11.90 0.95
N ILE A 279 -8.35 12.91 1.22
CA ILE A 279 -6.91 12.78 1.48
C ILE A 279 -6.69 13.13 2.95
N ASN A 280 -6.11 12.18 3.68
CA ASN A 280 -5.79 12.30 5.09
C ASN A 280 -4.27 12.29 5.28
N VAL A 281 -3.71 13.34 5.87
CA VAL A 281 -2.26 13.45 6.10
C VAL A 281 -1.95 13.31 7.58
N TYR A 282 -1.13 12.30 7.91
CA TYR A 282 -0.67 12.01 9.26
C TYR A 282 0.82 12.38 9.37
N THR A 283 1.12 13.25 10.33
CA THR A 283 2.46 13.83 10.50
C THR A 283 2.96 13.60 11.92
N ASN A 284 4.27 13.59 12.09
CA ASN A 284 4.88 13.54 13.41
C ASN A 284 6.21 14.27 13.45
N ARG A 285 6.23 15.29 14.30
CA ARG A 285 7.39 16.18 14.48
C ARG A 285 8.54 15.54 15.24
N GLY A 286 8.31 14.43 15.95
CA GLY A 286 9.32 13.66 16.65
C GLY A 286 10.06 12.65 15.75
N ASP A 287 9.66 12.53 14.48
CA ASP A 287 10.25 11.60 13.55
C ASP A 287 11.68 12.04 13.15
N ASN A 288 12.68 11.39 13.75
CA ASN A 288 14.09 11.64 13.44
C ASN A 288 14.50 11.09 12.06
N ALA A 289 13.73 10.17 11.46
CA ALA A 289 14.06 9.60 10.15
C ALA A 289 13.93 10.65 9.03
N LEU A 290 12.96 11.56 9.15
CA LEU A 290 12.79 12.68 8.22
C LEU A 290 13.80 13.82 8.45
N ARG A 291 14.36 13.96 9.67
CA ARG A 291 15.35 15.01 9.97
C ARG A 291 16.73 14.74 9.36
N ILE A 292 17.04 13.49 9.00
CA ILE A 292 18.29 13.13 8.29
C ILE A 292 18.27 13.68 6.84
N SER A 293 17.08 13.89 6.26
CA SER A 293 16.90 14.50 4.93
C SER A 293 17.30 15.98 4.90
N ASP A 294 16.95 16.72 5.96
CA ASP A 294 16.94 18.18 5.93
C ASP A 294 18.31 18.79 6.28
N PHE A 295 19.09 18.13 7.14
CA PHE A 295 20.32 18.73 7.68
C PHE A 295 21.51 18.77 6.70
N THR A 296 21.44 18.10 5.54
CA THR A 296 22.59 17.98 4.63
C THR A 296 22.42 18.61 3.25
N LYS A 297 21.22 19.11 2.86
CA LYS A 297 20.96 19.43 1.43
C LYS A 297 20.16 20.68 1.08
N GLY A 298 19.65 21.47 2.04
CA GLY A 298 18.84 22.64 1.69
C GLY A 298 17.58 22.30 0.88
N ASN A 299 17.04 21.09 1.10
CA ASN A 299 15.79 20.63 0.48
C ASN A 299 14.58 21.33 1.14
N PRO A 300 13.45 21.45 0.42
CA PRO A 300 12.18 21.86 1.02
C PRO A 300 11.74 20.91 2.16
N ASP A 301 10.91 21.41 3.08
CA ASP A 301 10.39 20.62 4.20
C ASP A 301 9.59 19.41 3.67
N ARG A 302 9.60 18.29 4.40
CA ARG A 302 8.84 17.09 4.04
C ARG A 302 7.40 17.15 4.54
N LEU A 303 6.46 16.67 3.72
CA LEU A 303 5.03 16.60 4.06
C LEU A 303 4.78 15.86 5.39
N GLY A 304 5.53 14.78 5.66
CA GLY A 304 5.47 14.01 6.90
C GLY A 304 5.97 14.73 8.15
N SER A 305 6.85 15.72 7.99
CA SER A 305 7.49 16.46 9.10
C SER A 305 6.64 17.65 9.55
N ALA A 306 6.24 18.51 8.61
CA ALA A 306 5.62 19.80 8.91
C ALA A 306 4.12 19.85 8.57
N GLY A 307 3.61 18.87 7.81
CA GLY A 307 2.35 19.00 7.10
C GLY A 307 2.50 19.87 5.86
N ARG A 308 1.38 20.19 5.20
CA ARG A 308 1.37 21.00 3.98
C ARG A 308 1.95 22.40 4.22
N HIS A 309 2.81 22.87 3.33
CA HIS A 309 3.20 24.27 3.25
C HIS A 309 2.18 25.06 2.42
N VAL A 310 1.50 26.02 3.05
CA VAL A 310 0.39 26.74 2.42
C VAL A 310 0.90 27.99 1.69
N ARG A 311 1.10 27.90 0.37
CA ARG A 311 1.38 29.09 -0.49
C ARG A 311 0.12 29.70 -1.14
N SER A 312 -0.96 28.94 -1.26
CA SER A 312 -2.18 29.37 -1.95
C SER A 312 -3.44 29.11 -1.10
N ARG A 313 -4.35 30.10 -1.02
CA ARG A 313 -5.61 30.07 -0.24
C ARG A 313 -6.74 29.24 -0.88
N CYS A 314 -6.50 28.61 -2.03
CA CYS A 314 -7.54 27.88 -2.76
C CYS A 314 -7.22 26.38 -2.75
N ILE A 315 -7.95 25.58 -1.97
CA ILE A 315 -8.02 24.12 -2.17
C ILE A 315 -9.46 23.60 -1.93
N PRO A 316 -9.90 22.54 -2.64
CA PRO A 316 -11.26 22.00 -2.65
C PRO A 316 -11.69 21.29 -1.35
N ARG A 317 -13.00 21.01 -1.24
CA ARG A 317 -13.74 20.42 -0.11
C ARG A 317 -13.25 19.05 0.44
N CYS A 318 -12.18 18.44 -0.07
CA CYS A 318 -11.80 17.04 0.17
C CYS A 318 -10.60 16.81 1.11
N TYR A 319 -9.97 17.87 1.63
CA TYR A 319 -8.77 17.75 2.48
C TYR A 319 -9.10 17.69 3.98
N ARG A 320 -8.58 16.69 4.70
CA ARG A 320 -8.62 16.62 6.17
C ARG A 320 -7.23 16.33 6.73
N SER A 321 -6.66 17.26 7.49
CA SER A 321 -5.50 16.98 8.35
C SER A 321 -6.01 16.48 9.70
N THR A 322 -5.80 15.21 10.01
CA THR A 322 -6.49 14.53 11.13
C THR A 322 -5.60 14.13 12.31
N ALA A 323 -4.28 14.23 12.25
CA ALA A 323 -3.46 13.99 13.45
C ALA A 323 -2.10 14.72 13.46
N ARG A 324 -1.90 15.52 14.52
CA ARG A 324 -0.60 15.97 15.03
C ARG A 324 -0.33 15.20 16.32
N ARG A 325 0.57 14.22 16.32
CA ARG A 325 1.02 13.55 17.56
C ARG A 325 2.54 13.55 17.60
N SER A 326 3.10 14.13 18.65
CA SER A 326 4.53 14.41 18.83
C SER A 326 5.32 13.27 19.50
N SER A 327 4.72 12.09 19.66
CA SER A 327 5.25 11.02 20.53
C SER A 327 5.16 9.60 19.96
N VAL A 328 4.85 9.46 18.66
CA VAL A 328 5.01 8.18 17.94
C VAL A 328 6.44 8.13 17.39
N ASP A 329 7.01 6.98 17.10
CA ASP A 329 8.27 6.86 16.36
C ASP A 329 7.96 6.08 15.07
N TRP A 330 7.94 6.77 13.91
CA TRP A 330 7.62 6.14 12.62
C TRP A 330 8.87 5.67 11.87
N SER A 331 10.04 5.65 12.54
CA SER A 331 11.29 5.14 11.94
C SER A 331 11.29 3.62 11.74
N SER A 332 10.33 2.91 12.34
CA SER A 332 10.06 1.49 12.12
C SER A 332 8.82 1.30 11.23
N THR A 333 8.65 0.13 10.62
CA THR A 333 7.58 -0.26 9.67
C THR A 333 6.14 -0.05 10.17
N ALA A 334 5.94 0.43 11.39
CA ALA A 334 4.66 0.50 12.05
C ALA A 334 4.00 1.88 11.92
N ILE A 335 2.98 1.93 11.09
CA ILE A 335 1.86 2.84 11.32
C ILE A 335 0.68 2.03 11.85
N ILE A 336 0.73 1.62 13.12
CA ILE A 336 -0.41 0.94 13.74
C ILE A 336 -0.46 1.25 15.24
#